data_AF-A0A1H3Y0R0-F1
#
_entry.id   AF-A0A1H3Y0R0-F1
#
_cell.length_a   1.000
_cell.length_b   1.000
_cell.length_c   1.000
_cell.angle_alpha   90.00
_cell.angle_beta   90.00
_cell.angle_gamma   90.00
#
_symmetry.space_group_name_H-M   'P 1'
#
loop_
_entity.id
_entity.type
_entity.pdbx_description
1 polymer ?
#
loop_
_entity_poly.entity_id
_entity_poly.type
_entity_poly.pdbx_seq_one_letter_code
_entity_poly.pdbx_strand_id
1 'polypeptide(L)'
;MITRLLTFVVLLLLCFPMPADASGKVYVWRDANGVLVFSDSPKPGAEEVNLTTRVNLMEASEPFRSQQQEKPIPFTIEITNPEQEATIRDNTGTVHITGRVLPRFTRGFQVALKVNGNRYGAPQTSTTFVLRDQDRGEYQLQMELLDQNGKQIALSEIITFYLHRATVISPR
;
A
#
# COMPACT_ATOMS: atom_id res chain seq x y z
N MET A 1 2.93 -76.53 43.43
CA MET A 1 2.65 -75.38 42.53
C MET A 1 2.18 -74.12 43.27
N ILE A 2 1.30 -74.23 44.28
CA ILE A 2 0.73 -73.07 45.02
C ILE A 2 1.77 -72.21 45.76
N THR A 3 2.82 -72.80 46.36
CA THR A 3 3.88 -72.04 47.06
C THR A 3 4.78 -71.23 46.14
N ARG A 4 4.94 -71.65 44.87
CA ARG A 4 5.66 -70.86 43.84
C ARG A 4 4.80 -69.73 43.27
N LEU A 5 3.47 -69.91 43.25
CA LEU A 5 2.53 -68.85 42.87
C LEU A 5 2.42 -67.78 43.96
N LEU A 6 2.41 -68.19 45.25
CA LEU A 6 2.33 -67.27 46.38
C LEU A 6 3.58 -66.39 46.51
N THR A 7 4.76 -66.96 46.26
CA THR A 7 6.02 -66.19 46.27
C THR A 7 6.10 -65.19 45.11
N PHE A 8 5.52 -65.53 43.95
CA PHE A 8 5.43 -64.60 42.82
C PHE A 8 4.48 -63.43 43.08
N VAL A 9 3.37 -63.66 43.77
CA VAL A 9 2.39 -62.61 44.15
C VAL A 9 2.97 -61.67 45.22
N VAL A 10 3.72 -62.19 46.19
CA VAL A 10 4.39 -61.35 47.22
C VAL A 10 5.52 -60.49 46.60
N LEU A 11 6.27 -61.02 45.64
CA LEU A 11 7.31 -60.27 44.93
C LEU A 11 6.71 -59.15 44.05
N LEU A 12 5.54 -59.39 43.46
CA LEU A 12 4.83 -58.39 42.65
C LEU A 12 4.29 -57.22 43.49
N LEU A 13 3.90 -57.48 44.74
CA LEU A 13 3.36 -56.48 45.66
C LEU A 13 4.44 -55.56 46.26
N LEU A 14 5.70 -56.01 46.31
CA LEU A 14 6.84 -55.21 46.77
C LEU A 14 7.35 -54.19 45.74
N CYS A 15 6.89 -54.27 44.49
CA CYS A 15 7.36 -53.43 43.38
C CYS A 15 6.45 -52.22 43.12
N PHE A 16 5.51 -51.91 44.03
CA PHE A 16 4.69 -50.71 43.90
C PHE A 16 5.54 -49.46 44.20
N PRO A 17 5.78 -48.58 43.20
CA PRO A 17 6.48 -47.33 43.45
C PRO A 17 5.58 -46.45 44.32
N MET A 18 6.06 -46.05 45.51
CA MET A 18 5.42 -44.98 46.27
C MET A 18 5.52 -43.68 45.45
N PRO A 19 4.42 -42.93 45.28
CA PRO A 19 4.51 -41.61 44.68
C PRO A 19 5.30 -40.71 45.63
N ALA A 20 6.53 -40.35 45.26
CA ALA A 20 7.24 -39.25 45.88
C ALA A 20 6.54 -37.96 45.42
N ASP A 21 5.80 -37.35 46.32
CA ASP A 21 5.15 -36.06 46.09
C ASP A 21 6.24 -34.97 46.03
N ALA A 22 6.85 -34.81 44.85
CA ALA A 22 7.87 -33.81 44.60
C ALA A 22 7.22 -32.45 44.31
N SER A 23 6.39 -31.98 45.24
CA SER A 23 5.98 -30.58 45.32
C SER A 23 7.03 -29.85 46.14
N GLY A 24 8.03 -29.25 45.47
CA GLY A 24 9.12 -28.54 46.12
C GLY A 24 8.58 -27.36 46.95
N LYS A 25 8.55 -27.53 48.28
CA LYS A 25 8.15 -26.49 49.22
C LYS A 25 9.29 -25.50 49.39
N VAL A 26 9.09 -24.25 48.99
CA VAL A 26 10.07 -23.18 49.15
C VAL A 26 9.74 -22.37 50.40
N TYR A 27 10.70 -22.28 51.32
CA TYR A 27 10.58 -21.54 52.57
C TYR A 27 11.33 -20.22 52.50
N VAL A 28 10.75 -19.17 53.10
CA VAL A 28 11.30 -17.82 53.10
C VAL A 28 11.44 -17.29 54.52
N TRP A 29 12.58 -16.66 54.82
CA TRP A 29 12.76 -15.89 56.06
C TRP A 29 13.62 -14.64 55.80
N ARG A 30 13.57 -13.68 56.74
CA ARG A 30 14.53 -12.56 56.78
C ARG A 30 15.69 -12.90 57.68
N ASP A 31 16.91 -12.74 57.19
CA ASP A 31 18.10 -12.87 58.01
C ASP A 31 18.31 -11.66 58.95
N ALA A 32 19.34 -11.72 59.80
CA ALA A 32 19.65 -10.66 60.76
C ALA A 32 20.00 -9.30 60.10
N ASN A 33 20.32 -9.30 58.81
CA ASN A 33 20.62 -8.09 58.03
C ASN A 33 19.38 -7.57 57.28
N GLY A 34 18.21 -8.19 57.47
CA GLY A 34 16.97 -7.84 56.80
C GLY A 34 16.88 -8.37 55.36
N VAL A 35 17.80 -9.23 54.93
CA VAL A 35 17.82 -9.81 53.58
C VAL A 35 16.90 -11.02 53.53
N LEU A 36 16.11 -11.09 52.47
CA LEU A 36 15.13 -12.14 52.23
C LEU A 36 15.83 -13.37 51.63
N VAL A 37 15.78 -14.50 52.31
CA VAL A 37 16.47 -15.75 51.93
C VAL A 37 15.45 -16.83 51.60
N PHE A 38 15.62 -17.49 50.46
CA PHE A 38 14.79 -18.60 49.98
C PHE A 38 15.56 -19.93 50.14
N SER A 39 14.91 -20.98 50.65
CA SER A 39 15.51 -22.31 50.85
C SER A 39 14.49 -23.42 50.70
N ASP A 40 14.94 -24.59 50.24
CA ASP A 40 14.15 -25.81 50.17
C ASP A 40 14.12 -26.59 51.51
N SER A 41 14.81 -26.10 52.54
CA SER A 41 14.85 -26.69 53.89
C SER A 41 14.18 -25.80 54.95
N PRO A 42 13.30 -26.36 55.81
CA PRO A 42 12.55 -25.59 56.81
C PRO A 42 13.44 -25.10 57.94
N LYS A 43 13.19 -23.87 58.42
CA LYS A 43 13.85 -23.27 59.59
C LYS A 43 12.80 -22.64 60.55
N PRO A 44 13.09 -22.55 61.86
CA PRO A 44 12.21 -21.87 62.81
C PRO A 44 11.99 -20.41 62.39
N GLY A 45 10.73 -20.02 62.21
CA GLY A 45 10.33 -18.67 61.77
C GLY A 45 10.29 -18.46 60.25
N ALA A 46 10.46 -19.52 59.44
CA ALA A 46 10.28 -19.44 58.00
C ALA A 46 8.80 -19.63 57.60
N GLU A 47 8.34 -18.82 56.66
CA GLU A 47 7.00 -18.92 56.07
C GLU A 47 7.07 -19.79 54.79
N GLU A 48 6.12 -20.72 54.64
CA GLU A 48 5.99 -21.57 53.45
C GLU A 48 5.32 -20.78 52.32
N VAL A 49 6.00 -20.61 51.19
CA VAL A 49 5.48 -19.84 50.05
C VAL A 49 4.94 -20.79 48.99
N ASN A 50 3.65 -20.69 48.72
CA ASN A 50 3.01 -21.37 47.60
C ASN A 50 3.31 -20.62 46.30
N LEU A 51 4.24 -21.15 45.49
CA LEU A 51 4.55 -20.63 44.17
C LEU A 51 3.39 -20.94 43.21
N THR A 52 2.44 -20.01 43.07
CA THR A 52 1.46 -20.08 41.98
C THR A 52 2.16 -19.65 40.71
N THR A 53 2.42 -20.59 39.79
CA THR A 53 2.98 -20.28 38.47
C THR A 53 1.95 -19.46 37.69
N ARG A 54 2.05 -18.12 37.76
CA ARG A 54 1.32 -17.24 36.85
C ARG A 54 2.10 -17.19 35.54
N VAL A 55 1.58 -17.88 34.53
CA VAL A 55 2.09 -17.77 33.16
C VAL A 55 1.86 -16.34 32.70
N ASN A 56 2.93 -15.62 32.36
CA ASN A 56 2.85 -14.26 31.88
C ASN A 56 2.42 -14.29 30.41
N LEU A 57 1.10 -14.33 30.14
CA LEU A 57 0.58 -14.19 28.78
C LEU A 57 0.57 -12.71 28.42
N MET A 58 1.43 -12.33 27.47
CA MET A 58 1.29 -11.07 26.75
C MET A 58 0.14 -11.18 25.76
N GLU A 59 -0.81 -10.24 25.82
CA GLU A 59 -1.87 -10.12 24.82
C GLU A 59 -1.27 -9.81 23.45
N ALA A 60 -1.72 -10.54 22.43
CA ALA A 60 -1.32 -10.29 21.04
C ALA A 60 -1.91 -8.93 20.61
N SER A 61 -1.06 -8.00 20.19
CA SER A 61 -1.51 -6.75 19.59
C SER A 61 -2.05 -7.03 18.19
N GLU A 62 -3.30 -6.64 17.94
CA GLU A 62 -3.88 -6.69 16.60
C GLU A 62 -3.11 -5.72 15.67
N PRO A 63 -2.81 -6.11 14.42
CA PRO A 63 -2.18 -5.21 13.47
C PRO A 63 -3.14 -4.04 13.21
N PHE A 64 -2.68 -2.82 13.49
CA PHE A 64 -3.42 -1.59 13.20
C PHE A 64 -3.67 -1.50 11.70
N ARG A 65 -4.86 -1.92 11.27
CA ARG A 65 -5.33 -1.73 9.90
C ARG A 65 -5.87 -0.31 9.81
N SER A 66 -5.00 0.63 9.47
CA SER A 66 -5.45 1.95 9.03
C SER A 66 -6.32 1.74 7.79
N GLN A 67 -7.64 1.83 7.96
CA GLN A 67 -8.53 2.12 6.85
C GLN A 67 -8.32 3.58 6.48
N GLN A 68 -7.14 3.90 5.95
CA GLN A 68 -6.94 5.15 5.27
C GLN A 68 -7.72 5.04 3.97
N GLN A 69 -8.96 5.51 4.01
CA GLN A 69 -9.76 5.69 2.82
C GLN A 69 -9.03 6.71 1.96
N GLU A 70 -8.23 6.20 1.03
CA GLU A 70 -7.41 6.96 0.11
C GLU A 70 -8.38 7.80 -0.73
N LYS A 71 -8.49 9.09 -0.40
CA LYS A 71 -9.30 10.01 -1.19
C LYS A 71 -8.77 9.94 -2.62
N PRO A 72 -9.63 9.73 -3.64
CA PRO A 72 -9.18 9.69 -5.01
C PRO A 72 -8.47 11.01 -5.33
N ILE A 73 -7.19 10.91 -5.68
CA ILE A 73 -6.40 12.07 -6.07
C ILE A 73 -7.02 12.59 -7.38
N PRO A 74 -7.46 13.85 -7.45
CA PRO A 74 -8.03 14.39 -8.68
C PRO A 74 -6.96 14.41 -9.77
N PHE A 75 -7.30 13.92 -10.95
CA PHE A 75 -6.44 14.02 -12.12
C PHE A 75 -6.66 15.38 -12.80
N THR A 76 -5.56 15.99 -13.23
CA THR A 76 -5.56 17.18 -14.07
C THR A 76 -4.84 16.89 -15.37
N ILE A 77 -5.24 17.59 -16.43
CA ILE A 77 -4.61 17.52 -17.75
C ILE A 77 -4.38 18.94 -18.25
N GLU A 78 -3.19 19.19 -18.76
CA GLU A 78 -2.76 20.48 -19.30
C GLU A 78 -2.12 20.29 -20.67
N ILE A 79 -2.28 21.28 -21.55
CA ILE A 79 -1.55 21.33 -22.81
C ILE A 79 -0.28 22.12 -22.55
N THR A 80 0.87 21.50 -22.78
CA THR A 80 2.20 22.09 -22.56
C THR A 80 2.80 22.68 -23.83
N ASN A 81 2.34 22.23 -25.00
CA ASN A 81 2.71 22.78 -26.29
C ASN A 81 1.56 22.56 -27.28
N PRO A 82 1.19 23.55 -28.10
CA PRO A 82 1.66 24.94 -28.06
C PRO A 82 1.25 25.67 -26.78
N GLU A 83 1.95 26.77 -26.48
CA GLU A 83 1.57 27.70 -25.42
C GLU A 83 0.35 28.56 -25.84
N GLN A 84 -0.29 29.20 -24.86
CA GLN A 84 -1.36 30.17 -25.11
C GLN A 84 -0.88 31.29 -26.05
N GLU A 85 -1.67 31.54 -27.09
CA GLU A 85 -1.45 32.55 -28.13
C GLU A 85 -0.17 32.33 -28.96
N ALA A 86 0.40 31.11 -28.93
CA ALA A 86 1.59 30.81 -29.70
C ALA A 86 1.35 30.99 -31.21
N THR A 87 2.35 31.54 -31.90
CA THR A 87 2.36 31.65 -33.36
C THR A 87 3.28 30.60 -33.96
N ILE A 88 2.70 29.66 -34.70
CA ILE A 88 3.41 28.57 -35.37
C ILE A 88 3.53 28.89 -36.85
N ARG A 89 4.74 28.79 -37.41
CA ARG A 89 4.99 29.01 -38.83
C ARG A 89 5.45 27.72 -39.48
N ASP A 90 4.53 27.04 -40.16
CA ASP A 90 4.80 25.78 -40.86
C ASP A 90 4.03 25.75 -42.19
N ASN A 91 4.73 25.66 -43.32
CA ASN A 91 4.10 25.71 -44.64
C ASN A 91 3.32 24.43 -44.99
N THR A 92 3.67 23.31 -44.37
CA THR A 92 2.97 22.03 -44.52
C THR A 92 1.68 21.97 -43.71
N GLY A 93 1.52 22.89 -42.74
CA GLY A 93 0.38 22.90 -41.83
C GLY A 93 0.47 21.80 -40.77
N THR A 94 1.69 21.37 -40.45
CA THR A 94 1.93 20.42 -39.37
C THR A 94 2.03 21.14 -38.03
N VAL A 95 1.31 20.65 -37.02
CA VAL A 95 1.36 21.19 -35.65
C VAL A 95 1.53 20.04 -34.67
N HIS A 96 2.56 20.13 -33.83
CA HIS A 96 2.80 19.18 -32.75
C HIS A 96 2.16 19.67 -31.46
N ILE A 97 1.29 18.86 -30.87
CA ILE A 97 0.62 19.16 -29.60
C ILE A 97 1.09 18.16 -28.56
N THR A 98 1.51 18.65 -27.41
CA THR A 98 1.93 17.82 -26.28
C THR A 98 1.22 18.29 -25.02
N GLY A 99 0.63 17.35 -24.29
CA GLY A 99 0.04 17.60 -22.98
C GLY A 99 0.76 16.84 -21.86
N ARG A 100 0.37 17.18 -20.63
CA ARG A 100 0.81 16.52 -19.40
C ARG A 100 -0.40 16.17 -18.55
N VAL A 101 -0.33 15.02 -17.89
CA VAL A 101 -1.33 14.56 -16.91
C VAL A 101 -0.67 14.45 -15.55
N LEU A 102 -1.34 14.99 -14.52
CA LEU A 102 -0.89 15.00 -13.14
C LEU A 102 -1.97 14.42 -12.23
N PRO A 103 -1.64 13.54 -11.27
CA PRO A 103 -0.37 12.81 -11.15
C PRO A 103 -0.14 11.89 -12.37
N ARG A 104 1.09 11.35 -12.53
CA ARG A 104 1.41 10.47 -13.67
C ARG A 104 0.39 9.35 -13.77
N PHE A 105 -0.15 9.16 -14.97
CA PHE A 105 -1.28 8.29 -15.24
C PHE A 105 -1.06 6.83 -14.78
N THR A 106 -2.14 6.21 -14.30
CA THR A 106 -2.25 4.75 -14.15
C THR A 106 -2.68 4.13 -15.50
N ARG A 107 -2.27 2.89 -15.77
CA ARG A 107 -2.64 2.18 -17.02
C ARG A 107 -4.16 2.19 -17.23
N GLY A 108 -4.61 2.37 -18.48
CA GLY A 108 -6.02 2.27 -18.87
C GLY A 108 -6.73 3.59 -19.18
N PHE A 109 -6.11 4.75 -18.89
CA PHE A 109 -6.65 6.04 -19.31
C PHE A 109 -6.28 6.38 -20.75
N GLN A 110 -7.16 7.14 -21.39
CA GLN A 110 -6.98 7.64 -22.75
C GLN A 110 -7.13 9.15 -22.78
N VAL A 111 -6.52 9.78 -23.77
CA VAL A 111 -6.58 11.21 -24.03
C VAL A 111 -7.22 11.42 -25.38
N ALA A 112 -8.18 12.34 -25.46
CA ALA A 112 -8.76 12.81 -26.71
C ALA A 112 -8.39 14.28 -26.91
N LEU A 113 -8.02 14.65 -28.13
CA LEU A 113 -7.79 16.04 -28.52
C LEU A 113 -9.08 16.61 -29.12
N LYS A 114 -9.42 17.84 -28.76
CA LYS A 114 -10.41 18.66 -29.43
C LYS A 114 -9.74 19.83 -30.14
N VAL A 115 -10.14 20.06 -31.38
CA VAL A 115 -9.72 21.19 -32.22
C VAL A 115 -10.98 21.95 -32.62
N ASN A 116 -11.05 23.24 -32.27
CA ASN A 116 -12.22 24.10 -32.50
C ASN A 116 -13.53 23.46 -32.01
N GLY A 117 -13.48 22.85 -30.82
CA GLY A 117 -14.61 22.16 -30.18
C GLY A 117 -14.89 20.74 -30.67
N ASN A 118 -14.31 20.31 -31.79
CA ASN A 118 -14.54 18.98 -32.38
C ASN A 118 -13.44 17.99 -32.01
N ARG A 119 -13.78 16.74 -31.70
CA ARG A 119 -12.78 15.71 -31.44
C ARG A 119 -11.92 15.42 -32.69
N TYR A 120 -10.61 15.42 -32.50
CA TYR A 120 -9.62 15.10 -33.50
C TYR A 120 -9.11 13.68 -33.29
N GLY A 121 -9.41 12.80 -34.26
CA GLY A 121 -8.99 11.40 -34.22
C GLY A 121 -9.65 10.57 -33.10
N ALA A 122 -9.12 9.37 -32.90
CA ALA A 122 -9.54 8.49 -31.82
C ALA A 122 -8.78 8.80 -30.52
N PRO A 123 -9.38 8.56 -29.34
CA PRO A 123 -8.65 8.63 -28.08
C PRO A 123 -7.47 7.66 -28.05
N GLN A 124 -6.36 8.08 -27.43
CA GLN A 124 -5.12 7.30 -27.38
C GLN A 124 -4.45 7.40 -26.00
N THR A 125 -3.53 6.49 -25.70
CA THR A 125 -2.80 6.49 -24.41
C THR A 125 -1.68 7.54 -24.35
N SER A 126 -1.31 8.12 -25.48
CA SER A 126 -0.29 9.18 -25.57
C SER A 126 -0.91 10.56 -25.35
N THR A 127 -0.17 11.47 -24.70
CA THR A 127 -0.53 12.89 -24.59
C THR A 127 0.01 13.72 -25.77
N THR A 128 0.55 13.08 -26.80
CA THR A 128 1.13 13.75 -27.98
C THR A 128 0.24 13.53 -29.21
N PHE A 129 -0.09 14.60 -29.90
CA PHE A 129 -0.90 14.62 -31.11
C PHE A 129 -0.19 15.41 -32.21
N VAL A 130 -0.50 15.08 -33.45
CA VAL A 130 0.02 15.81 -34.62
C VAL A 130 -1.14 16.15 -35.53
N LEU A 131 -1.41 17.44 -35.70
CA LEU A 131 -2.30 17.91 -36.75
C LEU A 131 -1.50 18.00 -38.04
N ARG A 132 -2.12 17.62 -39.15
CA ARG A 132 -1.53 17.69 -40.49
C ARG A 132 -2.46 18.46 -41.41
N ASP A 133 -1.88 19.06 -42.44
CA ASP A 133 -2.60 19.73 -43.52
C ASP A 133 -3.58 20.79 -43.00
N GLN A 134 -3.24 21.45 -41.89
CA GLN A 134 -4.05 22.54 -41.36
C GLN A 134 -3.90 23.79 -42.21
N ASP A 135 -4.99 24.52 -42.40
CA ASP A 135 -4.97 25.82 -43.07
C ASP A 135 -4.42 26.91 -42.16
N ARG A 136 -4.00 28.03 -42.75
CA ARG A 136 -3.58 29.18 -41.94
C ARG A 136 -4.78 29.71 -41.14
N GLY A 137 -4.55 30.15 -39.92
CA GLY A 137 -5.61 30.75 -39.11
C GLY A 137 -5.45 30.53 -37.62
N GLU A 138 -6.53 30.83 -36.90
CA GLU A 138 -6.67 30.61 -35.47
C GLU A 138 -7.23 29.22 -35.19
N TYR A 139 -6.69 28.57 -34.16
CA TYR A 139 -7.15 27.27 -33.70
C TYR A 139 -7.25 27.26 -32.18
N GLN A 140 -8.31 26.64 -31.68
CA GLN A 140 -8.54 26.38 -30.26
C GLN A 140 -8.32 24.90 -29.98
N LEU A 141 -7.51 24.60 -28.97
CA LEU A 141 -7.14 23.27 -28.53
C LEU A 141 -7.69 23.00 -27.13
N GLN A 142 -8.16 21.79 -26.92
CA GLN A 142 -8.52 21.29 -25.59
C GLN A 142 -8.27 19.79 -25.52
N MET A 143 -7.77 19.29 -24.39
CA MET A 143 -7.60 17.86 -24.15
C MET A 143 -8.60 17.34 -23.13
N GLU A 144 -9.13 16.15 -23.41
CA GLU A 144 -10.00 15.40 -22.52
C GLU A 144 -9.26 14.18 -22.01
N LEU A 145 -9.25 13.98 -20.70
CA LEU A 145 -8.78 12.74 -20.09
C LEU A 145 -9.99 11.82 -19.87
N LEU A 146 -9.91 10.62 -20.40
CA LEU A 146 -10.96 9.60 -20.38
C LEU A 146 -10.53 8.39 -19.54
N ASP A 147 -11.46 7.83 -18.77
CA ASP A 147 -11.26 6.57 -18.07
C ASP A 147 -11.34 5.36 -19.03
N GLN A 148 -11.14 4.16 -18.49
CA GLN A 148 -11.23 2.89 -19.21
C GLN A 148 -12.62 2.60 -19.83
N ASN A 149 -13.67 3.29 -19.38
CA ASN A 149 -15.03 3.19 -19.91
C ASN A 149 -15.34 4.31 -20.91
N GLY A 150 -14.38 5.19 -21.21
CA GLY A 150 -14.55 6.35 -22.09
C GLY A 150 -15.23 7.55 -21.41
N LYS A 151 -15.41 7.52 -20.08
CA LYS A 151 -15.96 8.66 -19.32
C LYS A 151 -14.90 9.73 -19.14
N GLN A 152 -15.27 10.98 -19.42
CA GLN A 152 -14.41 12.13 -19.15
C GLN A 152 -14.21 12.31 -17.64
N ILE A 153 -12.95 12.31 -17.21
CA ILE A 153 -12.53 12.49 -15.81
C ILE A 153 -11.81 13.82 -15.57
N ALA A 154 -11.17 14.39 -16.60
CA ALA A 154 -10.56 15.72 -16.53
C ALA A 154 -10.62 16.41 -17.89
N LEU A 155 -10.52 17.74 -17.87
CA LEU A 155 -10.55 18.60 -19.06
C LEU A 155 -9.47 19.67 -18.90
N SER A 156 -8.71 19.93 -19.95
CA SER A 156 -7.73 21.02 -19.92
C SER A 156 -8.40 22.37 -20.13
N GLU A 157 -7.67 23.43 -19.79
CA GLU A 157 -7.97 24.75 -20.30
C GLU A 157 -7.93 24.77 -21.84
N ILE A 158 -8.67 25.72 -22.42
CA ILE A 158 -8.67 25.95 -23.87
C ILE A 158 -7.44 26.80 -24.19
N ILE A 159 -6.62 26.32 -25.12
CA ILE A 159 -5.47 27.06 -25.63
C ILE A 159 -5.76 27.53 -27.05
N THR A 160 -5.51 28.81 -27.32
CA THR A 160 -5.60 29.36 -28.68
C THR A 160 -4.20 29.47 -29.28
N PHE A 161 -4.01 29.08 -30.54
CA PHE A 161 -2.77 29.30 -31.28
C PHE A 161 -3.04 29.76 -32.71
N TYR A 162 -2.02 30.34 -33.35
CA TYR A 162 -2.11 30.90 -34.69
C TYR A 162 -1.15 30.18 -35.65
N LEU A 163 -1.67 29.60 -36.72
CA LEU A 163 -0.87 28.96 -37.77
C LEU A 163 -0.66 29.90 -38.95
N HIS A 164 0.60 30.19 -39.25
CA HIS A 164 1.04 30.95 -40.41
C HIS A 164 1.63 30.03 -41.47
N ARG A 165 1.06 30.11 -42.68
CA ARG A 165 1.58 29.46 -43.88
C ARG A 165 1.99 30.52 -44.89
N ALA A 166 3.17 30.38 -45.47
CA ALA A 166 3.58 31.19 -46.61
C ALA A 166 3.04 30.57 -47.90
N THR A 167 2.35 31.36 -48.72
CA THR A 167 1.97 30.95 -50.07
C THR A 167 3.06 31.42 -51.03
N VAL A 168 3.66 30.50 -51.77
CA VAL A 168 4.53 30.85 -52.90
C VAL A 168 3.63 31.06 -54.12
N ILE A 169 3.08 32.25 -54.28
CA ILE A 169 2.51 32.66 -55.56
C ILE A 169 3.71 33.03 -56.42
N SER A 170 4.12 32.14 -57.31
CA SER A 170 5.03 32.52 -58.39
C SER A 170 4.22 33.28 -59.43
N PRO A 171 4.49 34.57 -59.70
CA PRO A 171 3.85 35.27 -60.81
C PRO A 171 4.25 34.56 -62.12
N ARG A 172 3.27 34.30 -62.99
CA ARG A 172 3.50 33.87 -64.37
C ARG A 172 3.77 35.07 -65.26
#